data_AF-A0A932QJD3-F1
#
_entry.id   AF-A0A932QJD3-F1
#
_cell.length_a   1.000
_cell.length_b   1.000
_cell.length_c   1.000
_cell.angle_alpha   90.00
_cell.angle_beta   90.00
_cell.angle_gamma   90.00
#
_symmetry.space_group_name_H-M   'P 1'
#
loop_
_entity.id
_entity.type
_entity.pdbx_description
1 polymer ?
#
loop_
_entity_poly.entity_id
_entity_poly.type
_entity_poly.pdbx_seq_one_letter_code
_entity_poly.pdbx_strand_id
1 'polypeptide(L)'
;MKKPIIYTKQALIEKLKQIATIGWIPNARKGNQGGIGNTLEDLLGIKENNLPIPNASEWELKTQRLNSSSLTTLFHSEPSPRAVRFVPQILLPKYGWAHQEDGKKYANGEMSFRQTIHGQSRSDRGFKVVIDREEKKILISFDAKNVDPRHRNWLE
;
A
#
# COMPACT_ATOMS: atom_id res chain seq x y z
N MET A 1 -4.80 -30.15 -8.94
CA MET A 1 -4.34 -28.79 -8.58
C MET A 1 -2.92 -28.61 -9.11
N LYS A 2 -2.57 -27.51 -9.78
CA LYS A 2 -1.18 -27.27 -10.22
C LYS A 2 -0.31 -27.04 -8.96
N LYS A 3 0.83 -27.72 -8.90
CA LYS A 3 1.80 -27.58 -7.81
C LYS A 3 2.37 -26.14 -7.83
N PRO A 4 2.53 -25.47 -6.68
CA PRO A 4 3.16 -24.15 -6.65
C PRO A 4 4.57 -24.23 -7.20
N ILE A 5 4.94 -23.25 -8.03
CA ILE A 5 6.29 -23.12 -8.58
C ILE A 5 7.19 -22.62 -7.45
N ILE A 6 8.26 -23.37 -7.18
CA ILE A 6 9.27 -23.01 -6.19
C ILE A 6 10.51 -22.61 -6.97
N TYR A 7 11.01 -21.41 -6.70
CA TYR A 7 12.22 -20.91 -7.34
C TYR A 7 13.40 -21.06 -6.41
N THR A 8 14.52 -21.55 -6.94
CA THR A 8 15.83 -21.29 -6.34
C THR A 8 16.30 -19.90 -6.75
N LYS A 9 17.26 -19.33 -6.01
CA LYS A 9 17.83 -18.02 -6.33
C LYS A 9 18.32 -17.94 -7.79
N GLN A 10 19.04 -18.97 -8.23
CA GLN A 10 19.61 -19.03 -9.58
C GLN A 10 18.50 -19.14 -10.64
N ALA A 11 17.51 -20.00 -10.42
CA ALA A 11 16.38 -20.15 -11.34
C ALA A 11 15.56 -18.86 -11.46
N LEU A 12 15.35 -18.13 -10.36
CA LEU A 12 14.67 -16.84 -10.36
C LEU A 12 15.45 -15.79 -11.18
N ILE A 13 16.76 -15.68 -10.96
CA ILE A 13 17.62 -14.75 -11.73
C ILE A 13 17.57 -15.06 -13.22
N GLU A 14 17.69 -16.33 -13.60
CA GLU A 14 17.63 -16.75 -15.00
C GLU A 14 16.27 -16.43 -15.63
N LYS A 15 15.18 -16.65 -14.89
CA LYS A 15 13.83 -16.31 -15.38
C LYS A 15 13.63 -14.81 -15.52
N LEU A 16 14.10 -13.99 -14.59
CA LEU A 16 14.03 -12.53 -14.71
C LEU A 16 14.83 -12.02 -15.90
N LYS A 17 16.02 -12.59 -16.17
CA LYS A 17 16.80 -12.28 -17.38
C LYS A 17 16.05 -12.67 -18.65
N GLN A 18 15.45 -13.86 -18.69
CA GLN A 18 14.63 -14.29 -19.84
C GLN A 18 13.45 -13.33 -20.07
N ILE A 19 12.74 -12.95 -19.00
CA ILE A 19 11.63 -11.99 -19.10
C ILE A 19 12.12 -10.64 -19.65
N ALA A 20 13.28 -10.15 -19.20
CA ALA A 20 13.86 -8.91 -19.71
C ALA A 20 14.16 -8.97 -21.22
N THR A 21 14.59 -10.13 -21.75
CA THR A 21 14.88 -10.29 -23.19
C THR A 21 13.64 -10.31 -24.08
N ILE A 22 12.44 -10.52 -23.53
CA ILE A 22 11.17 -10.47 -24.30
C ILE A 22 10.88 -9.04 -24.78
N GLY A 23 11.37 -8.03 -24.06
CA GLY A 23 11.09 -6.63 -24.34
C GLY A 23 9.72 -6.20 -23.83
N TRP A 24 8.92 -5.56 -24.69
CA TRP A 24 7.62 -5.01 -24.30
C TRP A 24 6.57 -6.11 -24.16
N ILE A 25 5.98 -6.22 -22.96
CA ILE A 25 4.94 -7.19 -22.64
C ILE A 25 3.59 -6.47 -22.48
N PRO A 26 2.53 -6.89 -23.17
CA PRO A 26 1.19 -6.34 -22.98
C PRO A 26 0.74 -6.50 -21.53
N ASN A 27 0.19 -5.43 -20.95
CA ASN A 27 -0.33 -5.46 -19.58
C ASN A 27 -1.59 -6.33 -19.51
N ALA A 28 -1.53 -7.40 -18.71
CA ALA A 28 -2.64 -8.34 -18.54
C ALA A 28 -3.83 -7.77 -17.75
N ARG A 29 -3.64 -6.69 -16.97
CA ARG A 29 -4.68 -6.12 -16.11
C ARG A 29 -4.84 -4.61 -16.30
N LYS A 30 -6.03 -4.17 -16.70
CA LYS A 30 -6.36 -2.75 -16.88
C LYS A 30 -6.55 -2.05 -15.53
N GLY A 31 -5.91 -0.89 -15.33
CA GLY A 31 -6.11 -0.01 -14.17
C GLY A 31 -4.83 0.37 -13.41
N ASN A 32 -4.99 1.16 -12.34
CA ASN A 32 -3.89 1.65 -11.52
C ASN A 32 -3.39 0.62 -10.48
N GLN A 33 -4.12 -0.47 -10.25
CA GLN A 33 -3.82 -1.42 -9.18
C GLN A 33 -3.06 -2.62 -9.73
N GLY A 34 -1.84 -2.82 -9.23
CA GLY A 34 -1.10 -4.09 -9.34
C GLY A 34 -0.65 -4.54 -10.73
N GLY A 35 -1.05 -3.88 -11.83
CA GLY A 35 -0.89 -4.43 -13.19
C GLY A 35 0.53 -4.90 -13.54
N ILE A 36 1.56 -4.12 -13.21
CA ILE A 36 2.96 -4.51 -13.46
C ILE A 36 3.46 -5.63 -12.53
N GLY A 37 2.96 -5.71 -11.30
CA GLY A 37 3.29 -6.78 -10.35
C GLY A 37 2.65 -8.08 -10.80
N ASN A 38 1.36 -8.02 -11.09
CA ASN A 38 0.58 -9.17 -11.50
C ASN A 38 1.06 -9.71 -12.86
N THR A 39 1.49 -8.84 -13.78
CA THR A 39 2.12 -9.28 -15.04
C THR A 39 3.41 -10.07 -14.77
N LEU A 40 4.26 -9.61 -13.84
CA LEU A 40 5.47 -10.36 -13.48
C LEU A 40 5.13 -11.70 -12.80
N GLU A 41 4.15 -11.71 -11.90
CA GLU A 41 3.68 -12.94 -11.25
C GLU A 41 3.14 -13.93 -12.26
N ASP A 42 2.33 -13.49 -13.23
CA ASP A 42 1.79 -14.32 -14.29
C ASP A 42 2.92 -14.94 -15.16
N LEU A 43 3.96 -14.16 -15.49
CA LEU A 43 5.14 -14.63 -16.24
C LEU A 43 5.99 -15.64 -15.46
N LEU A 44 5.99 -15.53 -14.14
CA LEU A 44 6.66 -16.48 -13.23
C LEU A 44 5.72 -17.64 -12.82
N GLY A 45 4.48 -17.66 -13.30
CA GLY A 45 3.47 -18.65 -12.91
C GLY A 45 3.14 -18.63 -11.41
N ILE A 46 3.40 -17.51 -10.75
CA ILE A 46 3.06 -17.28 -9.34
C ILE A 46 1.57 -16.92 -9.28
N LYS A 47 0.81 -17.67 -8.50
CA LYS A 47 -0.61 -17.38 -8.31
C LYS A 47 -0.78 -16.28 -7.26
N GLU A 48 -1.43 -15.20 -7.66
CA GLU A 48 -1.85 -14.12 -6.76
C GLU A 48 -2.58 -14.68 -5.53
N ASN A 49 -2.18 -14.21 -4.36
CA ASN A 49 -2.79 -14.56 -3.08
C ASN A 49 -2.61 -13.41 -2.08
N ASN A 50 -3.39 -13.41 -1.00
CA ASN A 50 -3.36 -12.37 0.04
C ASN A 50 -2.63 -12.82 1.32
N LEU A 51 -1.76 -13.83 1.21
CA LEU A 51 -1.02 -14.33 2.36
C LEU A 51 0.15 -13.40 2.67
N PRO A 52 0.46 -13.11 3.94
CA PRO A 52 1.60 -12.29 4.34
C PRO A 52 2.90 -13.13 4.30
N ILE A 53 3.15 -13.82 3.18
CA ILE A 53 4.33 -14.65 2.95
C ILE A 53 4.99 -14.24 1.64
N PRO A 54 6.30 -14.47 1.47
CA PRO A 54 6.99 -14.12 0.23
C PRO A 54 6.39 -14.85 -0.98
N ASN A 55 6.23 -14.14 -2.10
CA ASN A 55 5.60 -14.70 -3.31
C ASN A 55 6.55 -15.54 -4.20
N ALA A 56 7.87 -15.48 -3.96
CA ALA A 56 8.87 -16.29 -4.67
C ALA A 56 9.74 -17.07 -3.67
N SER A 57 9.13 -18.02 -2.94
CA SER A 57 9.81 -18.86 -1.95
C SER A 57 10.38 -18.07 -0.78
N GLU A 58 11.66 -17.70 -0.81
CA GLU A 58 12.32 -16.91 0.24
C GLU A 58 12.27 -15.40 -0.05
N TRP A 59 11.86 -15.00 -1.26
CA TRP A 59 11.92 -13.62 -1.74
C TRP A 59 10.54 -13.03 -1.98
N GLU A 60 10.39 -11.75 -1.64
CA GLU A 60 9.24 -10.93 -1.99
C GLU A 60 9.57 -10.11 -3.23
N LEU A 61 8.81 -10.30 -4.31
CA LEU A 61 8.98 -9.58 -5.56
C LEU A 61 8.15 -8.29 -5.56
N LYS A 62 8.80 -7.17 -5.86
CA LYS A 62 8.16 -5.86 -6.06
C LYS A 62 8.55 -5.31 -7.43
N THR A 63 7.59 -4.72 -8.13
CA THR A 63 7.83 -4.05 -9.42
C THR A 63 7.50 -2.58 -9.32
N GLN A 64 8.28 -1.75 -10.03
CA GLN A 64 8.08 -0.32 -10.12
C GLN A 64 8.54 0.16 -11.50
N ARG A 65 7.87 1.19 -12.04
CA ARG A 65 8.30 1.82 -13.30
C ARG A 65 9.57 2.64 -13.03
N LEU A 66 10.56 2.54 -13.92
CA LEU A 66 11.88 3.16 -13.77
C LEU A 66 11.81 4.66 -13.45
N ASN A 67 10.94 5.41 -14.12
CA ASN A 67 10.79 6.87 -13.96
C ASN A 67 9.64 7.27 -13.03
N SER A 68 9.17 6.36 -12.17
CA SER A 68 8.11 6.69 -11.20
C SER A 68 8.70 7.38 -9.98
N SER A 69 8.11 8.51 -9.59
CA SER A 69 8.40 9.21 -8.33
C SER A 69 7.59 8.68 -7.14
N SER A 70 6.77 7.63 -7.35
CA SER A 70 5.93 7.06 -6.29
C SER A 70 6.75 6.24 -5.30
N LEU A 71 6.27 6.12 -4.06
CA LEU A 71 6.89 5.24 -3.07
C LEU A 71 6.63 3.77 -3.40
N THR A 72 7.60 2.91 -3.08
CA THR A 72 7.43 1.45 -3.14
C THR A 72 6.69 0.96 -1.90
N THR A 73 5.50 0.38 -2.07
CA THR A 73 4.78 -0.25 -0.96
C THR A 73 5.47 -1.54 -0.54
N LEU A 74 5.94 -1.59 0.70
CA LEU A 74 6.54 -2.80 1.28
C LEU A 74 5.46 -3.81 1.68
N PHE A 75 4.61 -3.43 2.63
CA PHE A 75 3.51 -4.24 3.15
C PHE A 75 2.40 -3.34 3.71
N HIS A 76 1.27 -3.94 4.03
CA HIS A 76 0.15 -3.29 4.71
C HIS A 76 -0.01 -3.85 6.11
N SER A 77 -0.32 -2.99 7.08
CA SER A 77 -0.59 -3.40 8.45
C SER A 77 -1.68 -2.54 9.05
N GLU A 78 -2.65 -3.17 9.71
CA GLU A 78 -3.66 -2.47 10.48
C GLU A 78 -3.15 -2.09 11.88
N PRO A 79 -3.53 -0.92 12.41
CA PRO A 79 -3.22 -0.54 13.79
C PRO A 79 -3.71 -1.59 14.79
N SER A 80 -2.89 -1.87 15.81
CA SER A 80 -3.30 -2.69 16.94
C SER A 80 -4.11 -1.84 17.95
N PRO A 81 -5.17 -2.38 18.57
CA PRO A 81 -5.76 -3.68 18.33
C PRO A 81 -6.65 -3.70 17.07
N ARG A 82 -6.45 -4.71 16.20
CA ARG A 82 -7.18 -4.80 14.91
C ARG A 82 -8.69 -4.92 15.06
N ALA A 83 -9.16 -5.53 16.16
CA ALA A 83 -10.58 -5.69 16.46
C ALA A 83 -11.36 -4.36 16.50
N VAL A 84 -10.69 -3.27 16.87
CA VAL A 84 -11.30 -1.93 16.93
C VAL A 84 -11.56 -1.36 15.53
N ARG A 85 -10.88 -1.87 14.50
CA ARG A 85 -10.95 -1.34 13.13
C ARG A 85 -10.83 0.19 13.14
N PHE A 86 -9.79 0.69 13.81
CA PHE A 86 -9.65 2.10 14.18
C PHE A 86 -9.73 3.05 12.98
N VAL A 87 -9.19 2.66 11.83
CA VAL A 87 -9.23 3.48 10.61
C VAL A 87 -10.66 3.71 10.13
N PRO A 88 -11.47 2.68 9.79
CA PRO A 88 -12.84 2.91 9.34
C PRO A 88 -13.81 3.37 10.44
N GLN A 89 -13.55 3.07 11.72
CA GLN A 89 -14.47 3.46 12.82
C GLN A 89 -14.20 4.86 13.37
N ILE A 90 -12.95 5.34 13.33
CA ILE A 90 -12.56 6.62 13.96
C ILE A 90 -11.96 7.58 12.95
N LEU A 91 -10.92 7.16 12.23
CA LEU A 91 -10.19 8.09 11.36
C LEU A 91 -10.99 8.53 10.15
N LEU A 92 -11.64 7.60 9.46
CA LEU A 92 -12.44 7.92 8.27
C LEU A 92 -13.67 8.78 8.61
N PRO A 93 -14.45 8.52 9.67
CA PRO A 93 -15.59 9.36 10.01
C PRO A 93 -15.21 10.76 10.52
N LYS A 94 -14.15 10.87 11.34
CA LYS A 94 -13.74 12.16 11.94
C LYS A 94 -12.86 13.01 11.02
N TYR A 95 -12.02 12.36 10.22
CA TYR A 95 -10.97 13.01 9.45
C TYR A 95 -11.04 12.66 7.96
N GLY A 96 -12.08 12.00 7.49
CA GLY A 96 -12.28 11.74 6.07
C GLY A 96 -12.85 12.95 5.32
N TRP A 97 -12.90 12.83 4.00
CA TRP A 97 -13.61 13.76 3.10
C TRP A 97 -14.27 12.98 1.97
N ALA A 98 -15.27 13.56 1.31
CA ALA A 98 -15.97 12.91 0.20
C ALA A 98 -14.98 12.47 -0.89
N HIS A 99 -15.11 11.24 -1.37
CA HIS A 99 -14.29 10.74 -2.46
C HIS A 99 -14.61 11.52 -3.75
N GLN A 100 -13.61 11.80 -4.58
CA GLN A 100 -13.79 12.58 -5.83
C GLN A 100 -14.79 11.92 -6.83
N GLU A 101 -14.94 10.60 -6.70
CA GLU A 101 -15.83 9.76 -7.50
C GLU A 101 -17.06 9.27 -6.72
N ASP A 102 -17.37 9.91 -5.58
CA ASP A 102 -18.60 9.69 -4.82
C ASP A 102 -19.83 9.99 -5.68
N GLY A 103 -20.83 9.09 -5.62
CA GLY A 103 -22.02 9.12 -6.46
C GLY A 103 -21.80 8.93 -7.96
N LYS A 104 -20.55 8.68 -8.39
CA LYS A 104 -20.19 8.40 -9.79
C LYS A 104 -19.80 6.92 -9.92
N LYS A 105 -18.54 6.63 -9.63
CA LYS A 105 -17.99 5.26 -9.66
C LYS A 105 -18.38 4.49 -8.39
N TYR A 106 -18.53 5.21 -7.27
CA TYR A 106 -18.87 4.65 -5.98
C TYR A 106 -20.29 5.06 -5.56
N ALA A 107 -20.87 4.33 -4.62
CA ALA A 107 -22.18 4.68 -4.05
C ALA A 107 -22.11 6.04 -3.34
N ASN A 108 -23.24 6.75 -3.28
CA ASN A 108 -23.36 8.02 -2.57
C ASN A 108 -22.92 7.89 -1.10
N GLY A 109 -22.10 8.83 -0.64
CA GLY A 109 -21.52 8.83 0.71
C GLY A 109 -20.15 8.14 0.79
N GLU A 110 -19.50 7.82 -0.34
CA GLU A 110 -18.14 7.27 -0.33
C GLU A 110 -17.15 8.31 0.22
N MET A 111 -16.39 7.91 1.24
CA MET A 111 -15.43 8.76 1.93
C MET A 111 -13.99 8.33 1.65
N SER A 112 -13.06 9.26 1.77
CA SER A 112 -11.63 9.03 1.61
C SER A 112 -10.86 9.55 2.81
N PHE A 113 -9.84 8.79 3.22
CA PHE A 113 -8.84 9.23 4.18
C PHE A 113 -7.47 8.78 3.68
N ARG A 114 -6.67 9.74 3.17
CA ARG A 114 -5.39 9.47 2.51
C ARG A 114 -4.33 10.47 2.92
N GLN A 115 -3.20 10.00 3.44
CA GLN A 115 -2.08 10.88 3.76
C GLN A 115 -0.77 10.10 3.77
N THR A 116 0.31 10.79 3.40
CA THR A 116 1.67 10.28 3.58
C THR A 116 2.24 10.98 4.82
N ILE A 117 2.64 10.19 5.82
CA ILE A 117 3.19 10.68 7.09
C ILE A 117 4.56 10.05 7.35
N HIS A 118 5.40 10.75 8.11
CA HIS A 118 6.76 10.30 8.43
C HIS A 118 7.18 10.74 9.84
N GLY A 119 8.39 10.35 10.26
CA GLY A 119 8.92 10.62 11.60
C GLY A 119 9.60 11.97 11.81
N GLN A 120 9.81 12.77 10.76
CA GLN A 120 10.56 14.04 10.88
C GLN A 120 9.67 15.17 11.43
N SER A 121 8.59 15.50 10.73
CA SER A 121 7.61 16.53 11.12
C SER A 121 6.18 16.01 11.07
N ARG A 122 5.24 16.82 11.58
CA ARG A 122 3.79 16.61 11.39
C ARG A 122 3.37 17.01 9.97
N SER A 123 2.38 16.32 9.44
CA SER A 123 1.68 16.74 8.23
C SER A 123 0.85 18.01 8.48
N ASP A 124 0.38 18.64 7.40
CA ASP A 124 -0.60 19.74 7.45
C ASP A 124 -1.92 19.36 8.14
N ARG A 125 -2.14 18.06 8.31
CA ARG A 125 -3.29 17.44 8.98
C ARG A 125 -2.99 17.04 10.44
N GLY A 126 -1.86 17.48 10.99
CA GLY A 126 -1.48 17.26 12.39
C GLY A 126 -0.96 15.85 12.73
N PHE A 127 -0.81 14.96 11.75
CA PHE A 127 -0.37 13.57 11.98
C PHE A 127 1.14 13.39 11.84
N LYS A 128 1.74 12.52 12.67
CA LYS A 128 3.17 12.16 12.63
C LYS A 128 3.39 10.71 13.05
N VAL A 129 4.42 10.08 12.49
CA VAL A 129 4.92 8.78 12.97
C VAL A 129 5.86 9.00 14.15
N VAL A 130 5.66 8.27 15.25
CA VAL A 130 6.52 8.30 16.43
C VAL A 130 7.05 6.89 16.67
N ILE A 131 8.38 6.77 16.83
CA ILE A 131 9.03 5.49 17.11
C ILE A 131 9.28 5.41 18.61
N ASP A 132 8.51 4.55 19.28
CA ASP A 132 8.69 4.25 20.68
C ASP A 132 9.61 3.03 20.81
N ARG A 133 10.85 3.26 21.20
CA ARG A 133 11.88 2.21 21.27
C ARG A 133 11.81 1.42 22.57
N GLU A 134 11.30 2.02 23.64
CA GLU A 134 11.17 1.37 24.95
C GLU A 134 10.09 0.30 24.87
N GLU A 135 8.91 0.70 24.40
CA GLU A 135 7.76 -0.20 24.23
C GLU A 135 7.79 -0.99 22.91
N LYS A 136 8.80 -0.73 22.06
CA LYS A 136 8.99 -1.35 20.73
C LYS A 136 7.75 -1.18 19.82
N LYS A 137 7.21 0.03 19.76
CA LYS A 137 5.99 0.37 19.00
C LYS A 137 6.25 1.44 17.94
N ILE A 138 5.46 1.36 16.87
CA ILE A 138 5.28 2.47 15.93
C ILE A 138 3.93 3.09 16.25
N LEU A 139 3.94 4.36 16.66
CA LEU A 139 2.75 5.11 17.03
C LEU A 139 2.41 6.13 15.96
N ILE A 140 1.11 6.34 15.75
CA ILE A 140 0.59 7.42 14.92
C ILE A 140 0.05 8.50 15.86
N SER A 141 0.74 9.64 15.93
CA SER A 141 0.38 10.76 16.80
C SER A 141 -0.42 11.79 16.02
N PHE A 142 -1.53 12.25 16.61
CA PHE A 142 -2.31 13.40 16.15
C PHE A 142 -2.15 14.57 17.12
N ASP A 143 -2.10 15.80 16.59
CA ASP A 143 -2.08 17.02 17.39
C ASP A 143 -2.87 18.13 16.68
N ALA A 144 -4.00 18.49 17.30
CA ALA A 144 -4.93 19.50 16.82
C ALA A 144 -4.28 20.88 16.61
N LYS A 145 -3.26 21.24 17.40
CA LYS A 145 -2.59 22.56 17.29
C LYS A 145 -1.76 22.70 16.02
N ASN A 146 -1.45 21.57 15.38
CA ASN A 146 -0.64 21.50 14.16
C ASN A 146 -1.48 21.25 12.90
N VAL A 147 -2.82 21.31 13.01
CA VAL A 147 -3.71 21.23 11.86
C VAL A 147 -3.72 22.60 11.16
N ASP A 148 -3.35 22.62 9.89
CA ASP A 148 -3.38 23.84 9.06
C ASP A 148 -4.83 24.38 9.01
N PRO A 149 -5.05 25.70 9.08
CA PRO A 149 -6.39 26.30 9.06
C PRO A 149 -7.30 25.85 7.91
N ARG A 150 -6.73 25.39 6.78
CA ARG A 150 -7.51 24.83 5.67
C ARG A 150 -8.29 23.55 6.03
N HIS A 151 -7.87 22.84 7.06
CA HIS A 151 -8.50 21.61 7.57
C HIS A 151 -9.24 21.84 8.90
N ARG A 152 -9.70 23.07 9.17
CA ARG A 152 -10.37 23.45 10.44
C ARG A 152 -11.54 22.55 10.82
N ASN A 153 -12.23 21.95 9.84
CA ASN A 153 -13.35 21.04 10.06
C ASN A 153 -12.93 19.73 10.77
N TRP A 154 -11.63 19.42 10.83
CA TRP A 154 -11.11 18.28 11.59
C TRP A 154 -11.00 18.58 13.10
N LEU A 155 -11.22 19.83 13.50
CA LEU A 155 -11.12 20.28 14.89
C LEU A 155 -12.49 20.37 15.58
N GLU A 156 -13.57 20.07 14.86
CA GLU A 156 -14.97 20.09 15.34
C GLU A 156 -15.38 18.79 16.04
#